data_AF-A0A6H2D3A2-F1
#
_entry.id   AF-A0A6H2D3A2-F1
#
_cell.length_a   1.000
_cell.length_b   1.000
_cell.length_c   1.000
_cell.angle_alpha   90.00
_cell.angle_beta   90.00
_cell.angle_gamma   90.00
#
_symmetry.space_group_name_H-M   'P 1'
#
loop_
_entity.id
_entity.type
_entity.pdbx_description
1 polymer ?
#
loop_
_entity_poly.entity_id
_entity_poly.type
_entity_poly.pdbx_seq_one_letter_code
_entity_poly.pdbx_strand_id
1 'polypeptide(L)'
;MKNSRFSFPDWINELVPDDDLFAMAYDDIADHNRALMKTSIARLYDWYGPRKDIAGTVSRQWLSGFESKTTFDAVDFAVVLFDGSLLSPARLLSALVPALAGGVKNVLAARVAGGPWRKAVLTGLELAGQEFVVDVSEAQARRLFNELRDSGHTGAVTVLGPKAAVIKTSELQSASRIAFWRPRFTRAAAVWMDDAHTFDLEALAFTHPDIVFSVFGAETELPADNFSYEGDVFDDFLEAIIDVAYLPAIRMDLALAKAKVVLGPGQEGCWVWPDLHPELFQFHSTAWTIRG
;
A
#
# COMPACT_ATOMS: atom_id res chain seq x y z
N MET A 1 -25.98 -0.82 -21.79
CA MET A 1 -26.34 -1.32 -20.44
C MET A 1 -26.30 -0.13 -19.50
N LYS A 2 -27.34 0.10 -18.69
CA LYS A 2 -27.24 1.06 -17.59
C LYS A 2 -26.12 0.57 -16.67
N ASN A 3 -25.07 1.37 -16.45
CA ASN A 3 -24.10 1.08 -15.39
C ASN A 3 -24.90 1.07 -14.07
N SER A 4 -25.20 -0.11 -13.55
CA SER A 4 -25.62 -0.22 -12.16
C SER A 4 -24.46 0.32 -11.33
N ARG A 5 -24.74 1.30 -10.48
CA ARG A 5 -23.75 1.79 -9.53
C ARG A 5 -23.37 0.60 -8.63
N PHE A 6 -22.08 0.27 -8.54
CA PHE A 6 -21.61 -0.78 -7.65
C PHE A 6 -21.88 -0.40 -6.18
N SER A 7 -22.23 -1.41 -5.39
CA SER A 7 -22.25 -1.39 -3.93
C SER A 7 -21.67 -2.71 -3.44
N PHE A 8 -20.95 -2.69 -2.32
CA PHE A 8 -20.53 -3.93 -1.69
C PHE A 8 -21.74 -4.70 -1.11
N PRO A 9 -21.61 -6.01 -0.86
CA PRO A 9 -22.68 -6.82 -0.27
C PRO A 9 -23.12 -6.34 1.11
N ASP A 10 -24.43 -6.21 1.35
CA ASP A 10 -24.98 -5.60 2.57
C ASP A 10 -24.54 -6.29 3.88
N TRP A 11 -24.27 -7.60 3.85
CA TRP A 11 -23.91 -8.37 5.03
C TRP A 11 -22.59 -7.94 5.68
N ILE A 12 -21.72 -7.24 4.96
CA ILE A 12 -20.45 -6.77 5.54
C ILE A 12 -20.65 -5.54 6.44
N ASN A 13 -21.77 -4.84 6.34
CA ASN A 13 -22.08 -3.69 7.21
C ASN A 13 -22.17 -4.11 8.69
N GLU A 14 -22.55 -5.37 8.94
CA GLU A 14 -22.60 -5.97 10.27
C GLU A 14 -21.20 -6.28 10.84
N LEU A 15 -20.14 -6.10 10.05
CA LEU A 15 -18.76 -6.42 10.39
C LEU A 15 -17.87 -5.18 10.54
N VAL A 16 -18.47 -3.99 10.47
CA VAL A 16 -17.79 -2.73 10.74
C VAL A 16 -17.49 -2.65 12.24
N PRO A 17 -16.22 -2.39 12.65
CA PRO A 17 -15.90 -2.18 14.05
C PRO A 17 -16.62 -0.95 14.62
N ASP A 18 -16.83 -0.94 15.93
CA ASP A 18 -17.44 0.20 16.64
C ASP A 18 -16.59 1.47 16.48
N ASP A 19 -17.23 2.63 16.29
CA ASP A 19 -16.57 3.94 16.18
C ASP A 19 -15.75 4.26 17.44
N ASP A 20 -16.21 3.81 18.61
CA ASP A 20 -15.49 3.97 19.88
C ASP A 20 -14.08 3.34 19.81
N LEU A 21 -13.91 2.26 19.05
CA LEU A 21 -12.62 1.61 18.86
C LEU A 21 -11.64 2.50 18.08
N PHE A 22 -12.13 3.23 17.08
CA PHE A 22 -11.33 4.18 16.31
C PHE A 22 -10.96 5.41 17.15
N ALA A 23 -11.93 5.96 17.89
CA ALA A 23 -11.70 7.10 18.78
C ALA A 23 -10.64 6.78 19.85
N MET A 24 -10.76 5.64 20.53
CA MET A 24 -9.77 5.19 21.51
C MET A 24 -8.38 4.99 20.88
N ALA A 25 -8.32 4.40 19.68
CA ALA A 25 -7.05 4.21 18.99
C ALA A 25 -6.38 5.55 18.65
N TYR A 26 -7.16 6.54 18.19
CA TYR A 26 -6.69 7.86 17.83
C TYR A 26 -6.13 8.63 19.04
N ASP A 27 -6.86 8.61 20.16
CA ASP A 27 -6.50 9.31 21.40
C ASP A 27 -5.21 8.74 22.04
N ASP A 28 -4.98 7.44 21.88
CA ASP A 28 -3.83 6.73 22.44
C ASP A 28 -2.51 6.92 21.65
N ILE A 29 -2.57 7.44 20.41
CA ILE A 29 -1.39 7.68 19.59
C ILE A 29 -0.90 9.12 19.80
N ALA A 30 0.38 9.30 20.15
CA ALA A 30 0.96 10.63 20.35
C ALA A 30 0.82 11.56 19.12
N ASP A 31 0.70 12.86 19.36
CA ASP A 31 0.52 13.90 18.33
C ASP A 31 1.55 13.82 17.22
N HIS A 32 2.83 13.64 17.58
CA HIS A 32 3.93 13.48 16.63
C HIS A 32 3.71 12.30 15.69
N ASN A 33 3.32 11.14 16.23
CA ASN A 33 3.07 9.93 15.45
C ASN A 33 1.86 10.07 14.51
N ARG A 34 0.81 10.79 14.94
CA ARG A 34 -0.31 11.15 14.05
C ARG A 34 0.16 12.10 12.94
N ALA A 35 1.08 13.02 13.22
CA ALA A 35 1.65 13.91 12.22
C ALA A 35 2.44 13.12 11.15
N LEU A 36 3.24 12.12 11.55
CA LEU A 36 3.94 11.23 10.61
C LEU A 36 2.96 10.55 9.63
N MET A 37 1.84 10.00 10.13
CA MET A 37 0.82 9.39 9.27
C MET A 37 0.16 10.40 8.33
N LYS A 38 -0.20 11.59 8.83
CA LYS A 38 -0.75 12.68 7.99
C LYS A 38 0.21 13.09 6.88
N THR A 39 1.50 13.20 7.21
CA THR A 39 2.55 13.49 6.23
C THR A 39 2.68 12.37 5.20
N SER A 40 2.63 11.10 5.64
CA SER A 40 2.61 9.95 4.71
C SER A 40 1.42 10.01 3.77
N ILE A 41 0.21 10.29 4.28
CA ILE A 41 -1.01 10.41 3.46
C ILE A 41 -0.83 11.54 2.43
N ALA A 42 -0.43 12.73 2.87
CA ALA A 42 -0.24 13.88 1.99
C ALA A 42 0.76 13.57 0.85
N ARG A 43 1.91 12.98 1.18
CA ARG A 43 2.92 12.62 0.18
C ARG A 43 2.47 11.49 -0.74
N LEU A 44 1.68 10.54 -0.25
CA LEU A 44 1.07 9.51 -1.09
C LEU A 44 0.07 10.14 -2.07
N TYR A 45 -0.71 11.13 -1.64
CA TYR A 45 -1.57 11.91 -2.53
C TYR A 45 -0.77 12.76 -3.51
N ASP A 46 0.40 13.29 -3.16
CA ASP A 46 1.26 14.00 -4.11
C ASP A 46 1.89 13.04 -5.13
N TRP A 47 2.33 11.86 -4.69
CA TRP A 47 2.98 10.85 -5.51
C TRP A 47 2.01 10.18 -6.49
N TYR A 48 0.85 9.76 -5.98
CA TYR A 48 -0.16 9.10 -6.80
C TYR A 48 -1.11 10.10 -7.48
N GLY A 49 -1.23 11.32 -6.92
CA GLY A 49 -2.12 12.38 -7.38
C GLY A 49 -3.60 12.04 -7.19
N PRO A 50 -4.51 13.01 -6.97
CA PRO A 50 -5.76 12.91 -7.69
C PRO A 50 -5.39 12.89 -9.17
N ARG A 51 -5.42 11.71 -9.80
CA ARG A 51 -5.07 11.57 -11.21
C ARG A 51 -5.96 12.50 -12.04
N LYS A 52 -5.36 13.31 -12.91
CA LYS A 52 -6.13 14.17 -13.83
C LYS A 52 -6.85 13.33 -14.89
N ASP A 53 -6.32 12.15 -15.15
CA ASP A 53 -6.78 11.12 -16.07
C ASP A 53 -7.32 9.92 -15.29
N ILE A 54 -8.44 10.12 -14.58
CA ILE A 54 -9.19 9.01 -13.95
C ILE A 54 -9.78 8.10 -15.02
N ALA A 55 -10.23 8.69 -16.12
CA ALA A 55 -10.77 8.00 -17.28
C ALA A 55 -10.28 8.66 -18.57
N GLY A 56 -10.20 7.89 -19.65
CA GLY A 56 -9.73 8.42 -20.92
C GLY A 56 -9.82 7.46 -22.09
N THR A 57 -9.46 7.97 -23.26
CA THR A 57 -9.33 7.21 -24.50
C THR A 57 -8.08 7.67 -25.22
N VAL A 58 -7.21 6.72 -25.58
CA VAL A 58 -5.97 6.94 -26.31
C VAL A 58 -6.06 6.21 -27.64
N SER A 59 -6.01 6.96 -28.74
CA SER A 59 -5.92 6.41 -30.09
C SER A 59 -4.49 6.58 -30.61
N ARG A 60 -3.90 5.53 -31.18
CA ARG A 60 -2.54 5.54 -31.75
C ARG A 60 -2.57 4.98 -33.17
N GLN A 61 -1.83 5.63 -34.07
CA GLN A 61 -1.51 5.13 -35.40
C GLN A 61 -0.09 4.59 -35.39
N TRP A 62 0.09 3.36 -35.87
CA TRP A 62 1.38 2.68 -35.83
C TRP A 62 2.02 2.66 -37.21
N LEU A 63 3.36 2.68 -37.23
CA LEU A 63 4.15 2.71 -38.48
C LEU A 63 3.87 1.51 -39.39
N SER A 64 3.46 0.38 -38.83
CA SER A 64 3.08 -0.83 -39.56
C SER A 64 1.65 -0.82 -40.11
N GLY A 65 0.97 0.33 -40.11
CA GLY A 65 -0.31 0.52 -40.82
C GLY A 65 -1.56 0.03 -40.09
N PHE A 66 -1.46 -0.26 -38.78
CA PHE A 66 -2.63 -0.55 -37.95
C PHE A 66 -2.88 0.58 -36.93
N GLU A 67 -4.08 0.59 -36.36
CA GLU A 67 -4.51 1.55 -35.35
C GLU A 67 -4.88 0.80 -34.06
N SER A 68 -4.60 1.42 -32.92
CA SER A 68 -5.04 0.92 -31.62
C SER A 68 -5.85 1.99 -30.89
N LYS A 69 -6.94 1.59 -30.25
CA LYS A 69 -7.73 2.43 -29.35
C LYS A 69 -7.74 1.77 -27.97
N THR A 70 -7.27 2.49 -26.96
CA THR A 70 -7.32 2.07 -25.56
C THR A 70 -8.27 2.98 -24.80
N THR A 71 -9.24 2.43 -24.09
CA THR A 71 -10.05 3.15 -23.10
C THR A 71 -9.65 2.70 -21.70
N PHE A 72 -9.69 3.62 -20.75
CA PHE A 72 -9.47 3.31 -19.35
C PHE A 72 -10.40 4.14 -18.47
N ASP A 73 -10.74 3.60 -17.30
CA ASP A 73 -11.55 4.23 -16.25
C ASP A 73 -11.14 3.64 -14.90
N ALA A 74 -11.42 4.33 -13.79
CA ALA A 74 -11.25 3.77 -12.46
C ALA A 74 -12.10 2.49 -12.30
N VAL A 75 -11.57 1.52 -11.57
CA VAL A 75 -12.33 0.30 -11.25
C VAL A 75 -13.56 0.61 -10.40
N ASP A 76 -14.58 -0.25 -10.49
CA ASP A 76 -15.84 -0.07 -9.74
C ASP A 76 -15.63 -0.18 -8.22
N PHE A 77 -14.66 -1.00 -7.79
CA PHE A 77 -14.29 -1.18 -6.39
C PHE A 77 -12.80 -1.48 -6.17
N ALA A 78 -12.31 -1.19 -4.97
CA ALA A 78 -11.01 -1.64 -4.50
C ALA A 78 -11.14 -2.27 -3.10
N VAL A 79 -10.38 -3.33 -2.85
CA VAL A 79 -10.31 -3.98 -1.53
C VAL A 79 -8.86 -4.09 -1.08
N VAL A 80 -8.56 -3.54 0.09
CA VAL A 80 -7.31 -3.78 0.81
C VAL A 80 -7.55 -4.88 1.83
N LEU A 81 -7.12 -6.11 1.52
CA LEU A 81 -7.10 -7.22 2.45
C LEU A 81 -5.83 -7.15 3.29
N PHE A 82 -5.93 -7.20 4.61
CA PHE A 82 -4.76 -7.27 5.48
C PHE A 82 -5.01 -8.17 6.69
N ASP A 83 -3.96 -8.67 7.34
CA ASP A 83 -4.09 -9.50 8.53
C ASP A 83 -3.37 -8.89 9.74
N GLY A 84 -3.47 -9.57 10.89
CA GLY A 84 -2.82 -9.14 12.14
C GLY A 84 -1.28 -9.09 12.10
N SER A 85 -0.62 -9.55 11.04
CA SER A 85 0.83 -9.41 10.86
C SER A 85 1.23 -8.08 10.23
N LEU A 86 0.28 -7.32 9.67
CA LEU A 86 0.51 -5.94 9.21
C LEU A 86 0.51 -5.01 10.42
N LEU A 87 1.71 -4.61 10.86
CA LEU A 87 1.86 -3.76 12.04
C LEU A 87 2.10 -2.28 11.68
N SER A 88 2.49 -2.01 10.43
CA SER A 88 2.94 -0.70 9.97
C SER A 88 1.78 0.12 9.40
N PRO A 89 1.47 1.30 9.97
CA PRO A 89 0.47 2.21 9.41
C PRO A 89 0.88 2.72 8.02
N ALA A 90 2.14 3.09 7.80
CA ALA A 90 2.58 3.62 6.50
C ALA A 90 2.43 2.60 5.37
N ARG A 91 2.73 1.31 5.62
CA ARG A 91 2.57 0.23 4.63
C ARG A 91 1.10 -0.09 4.32
N LEU A 92 0.20 0.10 5.28
CA LEU A 92 -1.24 0.05 5.05
C LEU A 92 -1.67 1.22 4.17
N LEU A 93 -1.31 2.44 4.57
CA LEU A 93 -1.66 3.68 3.88
C LEU A 93 -1.18 3.67 2.44
N SER A 94 0.04 3.20 2.18
CA SER A 94 0.60 3.09 0.83
C SER A 94 -0.11 2.06 -0.05
N ALA A 95 -0.87 1.11 0.52
CA ALA A 95 -1.72 0.19 -0.24
C ALA A 95 -3.15 0.71 -0.45
N LEU A 96 -3.60 1.61 0.43
CA LEU A 96 -4.95 2.17 0.44
C LEU A 96 -5.06 3.45 -0.38
N VAL A 97 -4.19 4.42 -0.11
CA VAL A 97 -4.22 5.76 -0.73
C VAL A 97 -4.17 5.72 -2.25
N PRO A 98 -3.43 4.82 -2.94
CA PRO A 98 -3.47 4.74 -4.39
C PRO A 98 -4.89 4.55 -4.97
N ALA A 99 -5.75 3.77 -4.29
CA ALA A 99 -7.13 3.56 -4.72
C ALA A 99 -7.97 4.83 -4.54
N LEU A 100 -7.81 5.49 -3.38
CA LEU A 100 -8.51 6.72 -3.03
C LEU A 100 -8.10 7.86 -3.98
N ALA A 101 -6.79 8.05 -4.17
CA ALA A 101 -6.20 9.04 -5.05
C ALA A 101 -6.51 8.76 -6.53
N GLY A 102 -6.61 7.47 -6.90
CA GLY A 102 -7.03 7.01 -8.23
C GLY A 102 -8.52 7.22 -8.56
N GLY A 103 -9.33 7.70 -7.61
CA GLY A 103 -10.75 8.02 -7.83
C GLY A 103 -11.70 6.81 -7.75
N VAL A 104 -11.25 5.70 -7.17
CA VAL A 104 -12.13 4.54 -6.93
C VAL A 104 -13.19 4.94 -5.90
N LYS A 105 -14.47 4.79 -6.27
CA LYS A 105 -15.60 5.28 -5.46
C LYS A 105 -15.96 4.37 -4.30
N ASN A 106 -15.64 3.08 -4.41
CA ASN A 106 -15.99 2.06 -3.43
C ASN A 106 -14.70 1.38 -2.96
N VAL A 107 -14.12 1.88 -1.87
CA VAL A 107 -12.88 1.33 -1.29
C VAL A 107 -13.22 0.67 0.04
N LEU A 108 -12.77 -0.57 0.21
CA LEU A 108 -12.96 -1.36 1.42
C LEU A 108 -11.60 -1.75 2.01
N ALA A 109 -11.39 -1.48 3.30
CA ALA A 109 -10.30 -2.05 4.06
C ALA A 109 -10.83 -3.23 4.89
N ALA A 110 -10.39 -4.45 4.58
CA ALA A 110 -10.90 -5.65 5.21
C ALA A 110 -9.78 -6.39 5.94
N ARG A 111 -9.88 -6.41 7.27
CA ARG A 111 -8.98 -7.20 8.12
C ARG A 111 -9.41 -8.66 8.11
N VAL A 112 -8.49 -9.55 7.82
CA VAL A 112 -8.70 -11.00 7.75
C VAL A 112 -8.03 -11.68 8.94
N ALA A 113 -8.76 -12.61 9.55
CA ALA A 113 -8.30 -13.46 10.65
C ALA A 113 -7.87 -12.63 11.88
N GLY A 114 -8.84 -12.43 12.77
CA GLY A 114 -8.82 -11.43 13.85
C GLY A 114 -7.73 -11.56 14.92
N GLY A 115 -7.95 -10.84 16.01
CA GLY A 115 -6.99 -10.55 17.06
C GLY A 115 -7.13 -9.09 17.49
N PRO A 116 -6.35 -8.62 18.49
CA PRO A 116 -6.41 -7.22 18.89
C PRO A 116 -6.06 -6.30 17.72
N TRP A 117 -6.86 -5.25 17.52
CA TRP A 117 -6.53 -4.21 16.56
C TRP A 117 -5.27 -3.48 16.98
N ARG A 118 -4.37 -3.21 16.02
CA ARG A 118 -3.24 -2.32 16.24
C ARG A 118 -3.74 -0.88 16.17
N LYS A 119 -3.55 -0.14 17.26
CA LYS A 119 -4.00 1.27 17.38
C LYS A 119 -3.46 2.14 16.25
N ALA A 120 -2.19 1.97 15.87
CA ALA A 120 -1.58 2.71 14.76
C ALA A 120 -2.26 2.43 13.41
N VAL A 121 -2.66 1.18 13.13
CA VAL A 121 -3.38 0.79 11.90
C VAL A 121 -4.76 1.42 11.87
N LEU A 122 -5.52 1.35 12.96
CA LEU A 122 -6.83 2.02 13.09
C LEU A 122 -6.72 3.53 12.92
N THR A 123 -5.75 4.15 13.61
CA THR A 123 -5.49 5.60 13.52
C THR A 123 -5.12 6.00 12.09
N GLY A 124 -4.35 5.18 11.38
CA GLY A 124 -4.03 5.41 9.97
C GLY A 124 -5.28 5.37 9.08
N LEU A 125 -6.16 4.39 9.26
CA LEU A 125 -7.44 4.29 8.53
C LEU A 125 -8.34 5.51 8.79
N GLU A 126 -8.47 5.90 10.06
CA GLU A 126 -9.22 7.09 10.48
C GLU A 126 -8.67 8.36 9.82
N LEU A 127 -7.35 8.58 9.91
CA LEU A 127 -6.69 9.74 9.32
C LEU A 127 -6.78 9.78 7.80
N ALA A 128 -6.87 8.63 7.14
CA ALA A 128 -7.08 8.53 5.71
C ALA A 128 -8.54 8.78 5.29
N GLY A 129 -9.46 8.95 6.24
CA GLY A 129 -10.89 9.10 5.98
C GLY A 129 -11.52 7.82 5.42
N GLN A 130 -10.98 6.65 5.75
CA GLN A 130 -11.48 5.38 5.25
C GLN A 130 -12.74 4.98 5.99
N GLU A 131 -13.90 5.28 5.39
CA GLU A 131 -15.21 5.04 6.03
C GLU A 131 -15.55 3.54 6.13
N PHE A 132 -15.11 2.73 5.16
CA PHE A 132 -15.53 1.34 5.09
C PHE A 132 -14.41 0.39 5.48
N VAL A 133 -14.39 0.04 6.76
CA VAL A 133 -13.46 -0.90 7.38
C VAL A 133 -14.26 -2.06 7.96
N VAL A 134 -13.84 -3.30 7.71
CA VAL A 134 -14.52 -4.49 8.22
C VAL A 134 -13.54 -5.50 8.82
N ASP A 135 -13.99 -6.26 9.80
CA ASP A 135 -13.28 -7.41 10.35
C ASP A 135 -13.94 -8.71 9.90
N VAL A 136 -13.23 -9.49 9.07
CA VAL A 136 -13.75 -10.68 8.43
C VAL A 136 -12.97 -11.94 8.81
N SER A 137 -13.69 -13.04 8.98
CA SER A 137 -13.09 -14.37 8.96
C SER A 137 -12.56 -14.74 7.56
N GLU A 138 -11.71 -15.74 7.48
CA GLU A 138 -11.23 -16.25 6.18
C GLU A 138 -12.38 -16.71 5.27
N ALA A 139 -13.41 -17.33 5.87
CA ALA A 139 -14.61 -17.76 5.15
C ALA A 139 -15.41 -16.58 4.59
N GLN A 140 -15.58 -15.52 5.38
CA GLN A 140 -16.24 -14.29 4.94
C GLN A 140 -15.43 -13.57 3.86
N ALA A 141 -14.10 -13.50 3.97
CA ALA A 141 -13.25 -12.91 2.95
C ALA A 141 -13.35 -13.67 1.60
N ARG A 142 -13.40 -15.02 1.64
CA ARG A 142 -13.64 -15.84 0.44
C ARG A 142 -15.04 -15.62 -0.13
N ARG A 143 -16.06 -15.55 0.72
CA ARG A 143 -17.45 -15.25 0.32
C ARG A 143 -17.53 -13.91 -0.39
N LEU A 144 -16.98 -12.85 0.22
CA LEU A 144 -16.91 -11.51 -0.35
C LEU A 144 -16.26 -11.54 -1.73
N PHE A 145 -15.08 -12.17 -1.86
CA PHE A 145 -14.40 -12.25 -3.15
C PHE A 145 -15.24 -12.95 -4.23
N ASN A 146 -15.90 -14.07 -3.89
CA ASN A 146 -16.76 -14.77 -4.84
C ASN A 146 -17.94 -13.89 -5.28
N GLU A 147 -18.61 -13.20 -4.35
CA GLU A 147 -19.70 -12.27 -4.69
C GLU A 147 -19.22 -11.10 -5.56
N LEU A 148 -18.02 -10.55 -5.28
CA LEU A 148 -17.40 -9.51 -6.10
C LEU A 148 -17.08 -9.99 -7.52
N ARG A 149 -16.48 -11.18 -7.65
CA ARG A 149 -16.20 -11.82 -8.95
C ARG A 149 -17.48 -12.05 -9.73
N ASP A 150 -18.49 -12.62 -9.09
CA ASP A 150 -19.74 -13.03 -9.73
C ASP A 150 -20.62 -11.82 -10.09
N SER A 151 -20.39 -10.65 -9.46
CA SER A 151 -21.03 -9.39 -9.82
C SER A 151 -20.68 -8.89 -11.23
N GLY A 152 -19.57 -9.35 -11.79
CA GLY A 152 -19.07 -8.92 -13.09
C GLY A 152 -18.53 -7.50 -13.14
N HIS A 153 -18.44 -6.77 -12.02
CA HIS A 153 -17.83 -5.43 -11.95
C HIS A 153 -16.30 -5.50 -12.00
N THR A 154 -15.67 -4.39 -12.36
CA THR A 154 -14.21 -4.26 -12.37
C THR A 154 -13.71 -4.01 -10.95
N GLY A 155 -12.55 -4.58 -10.60
CA GLY A 155 -12.03 -4.39 -9.25
C GLY A 155 -10.52 -4.46 -9.16
N ALA A 156 -10.01 -3.99 -8.03
CA ALA A 156 -8.62 -4.20 -7.62
C ALA A 156 -8.57 -4.74 -6.20
N VAL A 157 -7.71 -5.72 -5.94
CA VAL A 157 -7.50 -6.26 -4.59
C VAL A 157 -6.02 -6.25 -4.26
N THR A 158 -5.67 -5.52 -3.21
CA THR A 158 -4.33 -5.55 -2.61
C THR A 158 -4.37 -6.46 -1.38
N VAL A 159 -3.33 -7.27 -1.17
CA VAL A 159 -3.26 -8.21 -0.03
C VAL A 159 -1.98 -8.00 0.76
N LEU A 160 -2.12 -7.66 2.04
CA LEU A 160 -1.03 -7.39 2.97
C LEU A 160 -0.99 -8.45 4.07
N GLY A 161 0.02 -9.31 4.02
CA GLY A 161 0.22 -10.37 5.02
C GLY A 161 -0.22 -11.76 4.55
N PRO A 162 0.37 -12.83 5.12
CA PRO A 162 0.20 -14.19 4.65
C PRO A 162 -1.18 -14.80 4.94
N LYS A 163 -1.83 -14.44 6.05
CA LYS A 163 -3.18 -14.91 6.41
C LYS A 163 -4.26 -14.15 5.66
N ALA A 164 -4.00 -12.92 5.21
CA ALA A 164 -4.90 -12.19 4.32
C ALA A 164 -4.99 -12.83 2.92
N ALA A 165 -4.00 -13.64 2.54
CA ALA A 165 -3.91 -14.34 1.26
C ALA A 165 -4.85 -15.56 1.16
N VAL A 166 -6.09 -15.43 1.61
CA VAL A 166 -7.08 -16.51 1.61
C VAL A 166 -7.49 -16.92 0.20
N ILE A 167 -7.52 -16.00 -0.76
CA ILE A 167 -7.93 -16.31 -2.13
C ILE A 167 -6.80 -17.05 -2.84
N LYS A 168 -7.10 -18.24 -3.37
CA LYS A 168 -6.13 -19.10 -4.05
C LYS A 168 -5.80 -18.55 -5.44
N THR A 169 -4.57 -18.75 -5.90
CA THR A 169 -4.10 -18.29 -7.22
C THR A 169 -5.02 -18.69 -8.38
N SER A 170 -5.57 -19.91 -8.36
CA SER A 170 -6.52 -20.38 -9.38
C SER A 170 -7.83 -19.59 -9.40
N GLU A 171 -8.31 -19.18 -8.22
CA GLU A 171 -9.52 -18.35 -8.09
C GLU A 171 -9.24 -16.94 -8.62
N LEU A 172 -8.04 -16.40 -8.37
CA LEU A 172 -7.59 -15.11 -8.91
C LEU A 172 -7.54 -15.12 -10.44
N GLN A 173 -6.99 -16.18 -11.03
CA GLN A 173 -6.89 -16.33 -12.49
C GLN A 173 -8.27 -16.40 -13.18
N SER A 174 -9.29 -16.88 -12.46
CA SER A 174 -10.67 -16.93 -12.99
C SER A 174 -11.39 -15.57 -12.95
N ALA A 175 -10.89 -14.61 -12.17
CA ALA A 175 -11.50 -13.29 -12.01
C ALA A 175 -10.95 -12.28 -13.03
N SER A 176 -11.27 -12.46 -14.31
CA SER A 176 -10.70 -11.69 -15.42
C SER A 176 -10.90 -10.17 -15.38
N ARG A 177 -11.82 -9.67 -14.53
CA ARG A 177 -12.09 -8.23 -14.36
C ARG A 177 -11.56 -7.66 -13.04
N ILE A 178 -10.90 -8.49 -12.22
CA ILE A 178 -10.34 -8.08 -10.93
C ILE A 178 -8.83 -8.20 -10.97
N ALA A 179 -8.14 -7.08 -10.82
CA ALA A 179 -6.69 -7.04 -10.69
C ALA A 179 -6.27 -7.42 -9.27
N PHE A 180 -5.12 -8.09 -9.15
CA PHE A 180 -4.59 -8.55 -7.87
C PHE A 180 -3.15 -8.12 -7.69
N TRP A 181 -2.85 -7.60 -6.51
CA TRP A 181 -1.49 -7.26 -6.12
C TRP A 181 -1.17 -7.76 -4.71
N ARG A 182 0.05 -8.25 -4.54
CA ARG A 182 0.62 -8.64 -3.25
C ARG A 182 2.08 -8.18 -3.21
N PRO A 183 2.55 -7.57 -2.12
CA PRO A 183 3.93 -7.13 -2.02
C PRO A 183 4.88 -8.32 -2.04
N ARG A 184 5.98 -8.17 -2.76
CA ARG A 184 7.13 -9.09 -2.71
C ARG A 184 8.28 -8.38 -2.03
N PHE A 185 8.24 -8.37 -0.70
CA PHE A 185 9.05 -7.47 0.10
C PHE A 185 9.53 -8.16 1.38
N THR A 186 10.83 -8.05 1.67
CA THR A 186 11.43 -8.54 2.91
C THR A 186 11.19 -7.56 4.05
N ARG A 187 11.09 -8.07 5.28
CA ARG A 187 10.94 -7.22 6.47
C ARG A 187 12.32 -6.76 6.98
N ALA A 188 13.11 -6.18 6.09
CA ALA A 188 14.46 -5.72 6.37
C ALA A 188 14.75 -4.38 5.67
N ALA A 189 15.51 -3.51 6.34
CA ALA A 189 15.96 -2.23 5.80
C ALA A 189 17.36 -1.89 6.31
N ALA A 190 18.18 -1.33 5.43
CA ALA A 190 19.47 -0.76 5.82
C ALA A 190 19.33 0.75 6.04
N VAL A 191 20.01 1.31 7.04
CA VAL A 191 20.02 2.75 7.36
C VAL A 191 21.46 3.24 7.43
N TRP A 192 21.79 4.30 6.68
CA TRP A 192 23.08 4.97 6.76
C TRP A 192 22.97 6.30 7.53
N MET A 193 23.67 6.39 8.65
CA MET A 193 23.75 7.59 9.48
C MET A 193 25.06 8.34 9.17
N ASP A 194 24.98 9.57 8.63
CA ASP A 194 26.18 10.43 8.55
C ASP A 194 26.55 10.98 9.94
N ASP A 195 25.54 11.17 10.80
CA ASP A 195 25.63 11.53 12.22
C ASP A 195 24.39 11.00 12.98
N ALA A 196 24.36 11.15 14.31
CA ALA A 196 23.27 10.66 15.16
C ALA A 196 21.89 11.32 14.89
N HIS A 197 21.82 12.37 14.08
CA HIS A 197 20.59 13.12 13.76
C HIS A 197 20.15 12.97 12.31
N THR A 198 20.81 12.11 11.53
CA THR A 198 20.52 11.93 10.10
C THR A 198 19.10 11.39 9.86
N PHE A 199 18.66 10.43 10.68
CA PHE A 199 17.32 9.87 10.64
C PHE A 199 16.73 9.79 12.05
N ASP A 200 15.41 10.00 12.13
CA ASP A 200 14.64 9.72 13.34
C ASP A 200 14.36 8.21 13.45
N LEU A 201 15.20 7.50 14.21
CA LEU A 201 15.05 6.06 14.39
C LEU A 201 13.78 5.71 15.20
N GLU A 202 13.30 6.58 16.09
CA GLU A 202 12.04 6.37 16.82
C GLU A 202 10.85 6.42 15.86
N ALA A 203 10.84 7.37 14.93
CA ALA A 203 9.85 7.45 13.86
C ALA A 203 9.86 6.18 12.99
N LEU A 204 11.04 5.63 12.66
CA LEU A 204 11.14 4.35 11.95
C LEU A 204 10.58 3.18 12.77
N ALA A 205 10.92 3.10 14.06
CA ALA A 205 10.43 2.05 14.95
C ALA A 205 8.90 2.08 15.08
N PHE A 206 8.32 3.29 15.19
CA PHE A 206 6.88 3.47 15.22
C PHE A 206 6.20 3.10 13.89
N THR A 207 6.76 3.59 12.79
CA THR A 207 6.14 3.47 11.45
C THR A 207 6.27 2.06 10.90
N HIS A 208 7.35 1.34 11.24
CA HIS A 208 7.71 0.03 10.71
C HIS A 208 8.13 -0.95 11.81
N PRO A 209 7.25 -1.26 12.78
CA PRO A 209 7.62 -1.99 14.00
C PRO A 209 8.00 -3.46 13.79
N ASP A 210 7.80 -4.00 12.60
CA ASP A 210 8.12 -5.38 12.20
C ASP A 210 9.23 -5.46 11.14
N ILE A 211 9.89 -4.35 10.80
CA ILE A 211 11.10 -4.34 9.96
C ILE A 211 12.32 -4.55 10.86
N VAL A 212 13.25 -5.40 10.42
CA VAL A 212 14.60 -5.48 11.00
C VAL A 212 15.48 -4.41 10.35
N PHE A 213 16.03 -3.52 11.16
CA PHE A 213 16.86 -2.41 10.72
C PHE A 213 18.34 -2.67 11.00
N SER A 214 19.15 -2.66 9.95
CA SER A 214 20.60 -2.69 10.04
C SER A 214 21.15 -1.27 9.88
N VAL A 215 21.71 -0.72 10.95
CA VAL A 215 22.19 0.67 11.04
C VAL A 215 23.69 0.72 10.85
N PHE A 216 24.13 1.58 9.93
CA PHE A 216 25.53 1.78 9.56
C PHE A 216 25.94 3.25 9.68
N GLY A 217 27.25 3.51 9.65
CA GLY A 217 27.82 4.84 9.69
C GLY A 217 28.09 5.28 11.12
N ALA A 218 27.66 6.50 11.46
CA ALA A 218 27.80 7.03 12.80
C ALA A 218 27.06 6.17 13.83
N GLU A 219 27.76 5.79 14.90
CA GLU A 219 27.17 5.08 16.03
C GLU A 219 26.11 5.96 16.71
N THR A 220 24.95 5.38 16.99
CA THR A 220 23.79 6.09 17.57
C THR A 220 23.02 5.16 18.50
N GLU A 221 22.21 5.75 19.37
CA GLU A 221 21.33 4.99 20.26
C GLU A 221 20.20 4.31 19.44
N LEU A 222 20.01 3.01 19.66
CA LEU A 222 19.02 2.22 18.95
C LEU A 222 17.72 2.17 19.77
N PRO A 223 16.55 2.51 19.18
CA PRO A 223 15.32 2.73 19.94
C PRO A 223 14.59 1.43 20.32
N ALA A 224 14.92 0.29 19.70
CA ALA A 224 14.21 -0.97 19.88
C ALA A 224 15.03 -2.19 19.45
N ASP A 225 14.61 -3.39 19.89
CA ASP A 225 15.30 -4.66 19.66
C ASP A 225 15.37 -5.10 18.18
N ASN A 226 14.55 -4.51 17.31
CA ASN A 226 14.57 -4.76 15.87
C ASN A 226 15.64 -3.95 15.12
N PHE A 227 16.50 -3.21 15.84
CA PHE A 227 17.62 -2.46 15.28
C PHE A 227 18.95 -3.10 15.71
N SER A 228 19.92 -3.15 14.80
CA SER A 228 21.29 -3.56 15.08
C SER A 228 22.28 -2.58 14.46
N TYR A 229 23.37 -2.26 15.17
CA TYR A 229 24.49 -1.49 14.61
C TYR A 229 25.47 -2.46 13.95
N GLU A 230 25.80 -2.21 12.69
CA GLU A 230 26.57 -3.12 11.84
C GLU A 230 27.95 -2.56 11.43
N GLY A 231 28.30 -1.34 11.86
CA GLY A 231 29.60 -0.72 11.62
C GLY A 231 29.56 0.57 10.79
N ASP A 232 30.72 1.12 10.45
CA ASP A 232 30.89 2.44 9.83
C ASP A 232 31.37 2.39 8.36
N VAL A 233 31.40 1.22 7.76
CA VAL A 233 31.87 1.00 6.38
C VAL A 233 30.71 1.11 5.39
N PHE A 234 30.83 2.03 4.41
CA PHE A 234 29.76 2.29 3.44
C PHE A 234 29.52 1.15 2.44
N ASP A 235 30.57 0.43 2.05
CA ASP A 235 30.43 -0.71 1.14
C ASP A 235 29.64 -1.85 1.82
N ASP A 236 29.87 -2.11 3.11
CA ASP A 236 29.11 -3.09 3.89
C ASP A 236 27.62 -2.70 3.97
N PHE A 237 27.33 -1.41 4.16
CA PHE A 237 25.96 -0.88 4.05
C PHE A 237 25.33 -1.20 2.69
N LEU A 238 26.04 -0.95 1.58
CA LEU A 238 25.53 -1.25 0.24
C LEU A 238 25.32 -2.75 0.03
N GLU A 239 26.11 -3.61 0.65
CA GLU A 239 25.94 -5.07 0.59
C GLU A 239 24.75 -5.56 1.42
N ALA A 240 24.43 -4.87 2.52
CA ALA A 240 23.29 -5.20 3.39
C ALA A 240 21.93 -4.80 2.80
N ILE A 241 21.88 -3.96 1.77
CA ILE A 241 20.62 -3.57 1.12
C ILE A 241 19.96 -4.78 0.44
N ILE A 242 18.74 -5.13 0.90
CA ILE A 242 17.89 -6.14 0.26
C ILE A 242 16.78 -5.49 -0.56
N ASP A 243 15.87 -4.77 0.09
CA ASP A 243 14.74 -4.10 -0.58
C ASP A 243 14.62 -2.62 -0.23
N VAL A 244 15.01 -2.20 0.97
CA VAL A 244 14.90 -0.82 1.47
C VAL A 244 16.26 -0.29 1.88
N ALA A 245 16.51 0.96 1.53
CA ALA A 245 17.61 1.74 2.09
C ALA A 245 17.10 3.11 2.57
N TYR A 246 17.54 3.51 3.76
CA TYR A 246 17.47 4.89 4.23
C TYR A 246 18.87 5.48 4.17
N LEU A 247 19.08 6.53 3.37
CA LEU A 247 20.37 7.21 3.28
C LEU A 247 20.24 8.66 2.82
N PRO A 248 21.21 9.54 3.15
CA PRO A 248 21.22 10.93 2.72
C PRO A 248 21.14 11.11 1.20
N ALA A 249 20.50 12.20 0.76
CA ALA A 249 20.22 12.49 -0.65
C ALA A 249 21.46 12.40 -1.55
N ILE A 250 22.61 12.85 -1.05
CA ILE A 250 23.88 12.86 -1.80
C ILE A 250 24.39 11.46 -2.19
N ARG A 251 23.86 10.39 -1.56
CA ARG A 251 24.28 9.00 -1.80
C ARG A 251 23.18 8.11 -2.38
N MET A 252 21.97 8.63 -2.61
CA MET A 252 20.80 7.81 -2.99
C MET A 252 21.01 7.02 -4.29
N ASP A 253 21.69 7.60 -5.29
CA ASP A 253 21.95 6.95 -6.57
C ASP A 253 22.76 5.65 -6.42
N LEU A 254 23.60 5.54 -5.39
CA LEU A 254 24.39 4.34 -5.11
C LEU A 254 23.51 3.18 -4.59
N ALA A 255 22.41 3.49 -3.90
CA ALA A 255 21.48 2.50 -3.36
C ALA A 255 20.39 2.08 -4.38
N LEU A 256 20.05 2.94 -5.36
CA LEU A 256 18.98 2.67 -6.34
C LEU A 256 19.23 1.42 -7.21
N ALA A 257 20.48 1.02 -7.40
CA ALA A 257 20.82 -0.20 -8.13
C ALA A 257 20.52 -1.49 -7.35
N LYS A 258 20.31 -1.40 -6.02
CA LYS A 258 20.18 -2.55 -5.12
C LYS A 258 18.85 -2.59 -4.36
N ALA A 259 18.31 -1.43 -4.00
CA ALA A 259 17.04 -1.32 -3.31
C ALA A 259 15.85 -1.18 -4.27
N LYS A 260 14.68 -1.65 -3.85
CA LYS A 260 13.40 -1.33 -4.49
C LYS A 260 12.86 0.02 -4.02
N VAL A 261 13.18 0.41 -2.79
CA VAL A 261 12.74 1.66 -2.17
C VAL A 261 13.93 2.32 -1.49
N VAL A 262 14.19 3.57 -1.85
CA VAL A 262 15.24 4.39 -1.25
C VAL A 262 14.62 5.65 -0.66
N LEU A 263 14.82 5.88 0.63
CA LEU A 263 14.19 6.96 1.39
C LEU A 263 15.26 7.88 1.99
N GLY A 264 15.11 9.18 1.78
CA GLY A 264 15.98 10.20 2.36
C GLY A 264 15.49 10.69 3.72
N PRO A 265 16.28 11.50 4.44
CA PRO A 265 15.88 12.12 5.69
C PRO A 265 14.54 12.84 5.60
N GLY A 266 13.73 12.73 6.65
CA GLY A 266 12.38 13.27 6.69
C GLY A 266 11.32 12.38 6.02
N GLN A 267 11.68 11.18 5.54
CA GLN A 267 10.76 10.18 4.97
C GLN A 267 10.53 8.96 5.88
N GLU A 268 10.92 9.03 7.16
CA GLU A 268 10.86 7.94 8.15
C GLU A 268 9.42 7.46 8.36
N GLY A 269 8.46 8.38 8.32
CA GLY A 269 7.03 8.09 8.42
C GLY A 269 6.39 7.59 7.12
N CYS A 270 7.12 7.53 6.01
CA CYS A 270 6.57 7.32 4.68
C CYS A 270 6.91 5.94 4.12
N TRP A 271 6.04 5.45 3.24
CA TRP A 271 6.28 4.23 2.48
C TRP A 271 5.67 4.34 1.09
N VAL A 272 6.27 3.64 0.13
CA VAL A 272 5.68 3.42 -1.19
C VAL A 272 5.83 1.95 -1.57
N TRP A 273 4.83 1.42 -2.26
CA TRP A 273 4.93 0.12 -2.90
C TRP A 273 5.32 0.34 -4.36
N PRO A 274 6.60 0.17 -4.74
CA PRO A 274 7.11 0.61 -6.04
C PRO A 274 6.49 -0.15 -7.22
N ASP A 275 5.99 -1.35 -6.97
CA ASP A 275 5.30 -2.22 -7.93
C ASP A 275 3.76 -2.13 -7.85
N LEU A 276 3.22 -1.35 -6.89
CA LEU A 276 1.80 -1.01 -6.84
C LEU A 276 1.55 0.25 -7.67
N HIS A 277 1.45 0.04 -8.97
CA HIS A 277 1.18 1.12 -9.91
C HIS A 277 -0.31 1.53 -9.86
N PRO A 278 -0.64 2.83 -10.02
CA PRO A 278 -2.03 3.30 -10.04
C PRO A 278 -2.90 2.64 -11.11
N GLU A 279 -2.30 2.17 -12.19
CA GLU A 279 -2.96 1.41 -13.27
C GLU A 279 -3.63 0.13 -12.75
N LEU A 280 -3.22 -0.41 -11.59
CA LEU A 280 -3.92 -1.52 -10.93
C LEU A 280 -5.37 -1.15 -10.60
N PHE A 281 -5.63 0.13 -10.32
CA PHE A 281 -6.94 0.69 -9.98
C PHE A 281 -7.67 1.24 -11.20
N GLN A 282 -7.20 0.93 -12.42
CA GLN A 282 -7.85 1.28 -13.67
C GLN A 282 -8.18 0.01 -14.47
N PHE A 283 -9.34 0.00 -15.13
CA PHE A 283 -9.70 -1.04 -16.08
C PHE A 283 -9.42 -0.58 -17.50
N HIS A 284 -8.56 -1.30 -18.22
CA HIS A 284 -8.20 -0.99 -19.59
C HIS A 284 -8.89 -1.92 -20.58
N SER A 285 -9.39 -1.35 -21.69
CA SER A 285 -9.85 -2.12 -22.85
C SER A 285 -9.14 -1.61 -24.09
N THR A 286 -8.61 -2.52 -24.90
CA THR A 286 -7.81 -2.17 -26.08
C THR A 286 -8.34 -2.88 -27.31
N ALA A 287 -8.60 -2.11 -28.37
CA ALA A 287 -8.96 -2.61 -29.69
C ALA A 287 -7.81 -2.36 -30.67
N TRP A 288 -7.50 -3.34 -31.50
CA TRP A 288 -6.54 -3.24 -32.61
C TRP A 288 -7.28 -3.47 -33.90
N THR A 289 -7.07 -2.60 -34.88
CA THR A 289 -7.69 -2.74 -36.21
C THR A 289 -6.70 -2.34 -37.29
N ILE A 290 -6.77 -3.03 -38.42
CA ILE A 290 -6.26 -2.50 -39.69
C ILE A 290 -7.39 -1.63 -40.24
N ARG A 291 -7.10 -0.48 -40.86
CA ARG A 291 -8.16 0.31 -41.51
C ARG A 291 -8.94 -0.61 -42.46
N GLY A 292 -10.25 -0.69 -42.26
CA GLY A 292 -11.17 -1.33 -43.21
C GLY A 292 -11.25 -0.55 -44.52
#